data_AF-A0A1H1WAF5-F1
#
_entry.id   AF-A0A1H1WAF5-F1
#
_cell.length_a   1.000
_cell.length_b   1.000
_cell.length_c   1.000
_cell.angle_alpha   90.00
_cell.angle_beta   90.00
_cell.angle_gamma   90.00
#
_symmetry.space_group_name_H-M   'P 1'
#
loop_
_entity.id
_entity.type
_entity.pdbx_description
1 polymer ?
#
loop_
_entity_poly.entity_id
_entity_poly.type
_entity_poly.pdbx_seq_one_letter_code
_entity_poly.pdbx_strand_id
1 'polypeptide(L)'
;MPSNYTQRLRRLAVNQPSVLDDESSVSDPGTLDPKTLCLARLAALIAVGGAEPSFGEQVTAAVSAGASADEIVDVLFGIASVVGLPRVVAAAPTLALALGFDVEDTLG
;
A
#
# COMPACT_ATOMS: atom_id res chain seq x y z
N MET A 1 13.95 1.38 30.39
CA MET A 1 12.62 1.65 29.83
C MET A 1 12.50 0.84 28.55
N PRO A 2 11.53 -0.10 28.41
CA PRO A 2 11.31 -0.76 27.12
C PRO A 2 11.00 0.31 26.08
N SER A 3 11.72 0.29 24.97
CA SER A 3 11.49 1.16 23.83
C SER A 3 10.05 1.03 23.34
N ASN A 4 9.41 2.15 22.98
CA ASN A 4 8.00 2.23 22.60
C ASN A 4 7.59 1.14 21.57
N TYR A 5 8.49 0.77 20.65
CA TYR A 5 8.27 -0.30 19.67
C TYR A 5 8.06 -1.69 20.30
N THR A 6 8.79 -2.04 21.37
CA THR A 6 8.69 -3.34 22.04
C THR A 6 7.34 -3.47 22.74
N GLN A 7 6.84 -2.36 23.30
CA GLN A 7 5.51 -2.29 23.90
C GLN A 7 4.41 -2.45 22.83
N ARG A 8 4.55 -1.79 21.67
CA ARG A 8 3.63 -1.91 20.53
C ARG A 8 3.58 -3.34 19.97
N LEU A 9 4.74 -3.96 19.71
CA LEU A 9 4.82 -5.35 19.23
C LEU A 9 4.23 -6.35 20.23
N ARG A 10 4.48 -6.16 21.53
CA ARG A 10 3.91 -7.02 22.57
C ARG A 10 2.39 -6.95 22.61
N ARG A 11 1.80 -5.75 22.45
CA ARG A 11 0.33 -5.61 22.41
C ARG A 11 -0.28 -6.30 21.19
N LEU A 12 0.36 -6.17 20.02
CA LEU A 12 -0.07 -6.85 18.80
C LEU A 12 0.01 -8.38 18.95
N ALA A 13 1.10 -8.90 19.53
CA ALA A 13 1.31 -10.33 19.75
C ALA A 13 0.31 -10.97 20.72
N VAL A 14 -0.27 -10.19 21.63
CA VAL A 14 -1.29 -10.66 22.60
C VAL A 14 -2.72 -10.48 22.05
N ASN A 15 -2.86 -10.04 20.79
CA ASN A 15 -4.15 -9.78 20.12
C ASN A 15 -5.08 -8.89 20.96
N GLN A 16 -4.51 -7.85 21.59
CA GLN A 16 -5.33 -6.89 22.33
C GLN A 16 -6.03 -5.96 21.31
N PRO A 17 -7.38 -5.97 21.26
CA PRO A 17 -8.15 -5.19 20.27
C PRO A 17 -7.89 -3.68 20.36
N SER A 18 -7.46 -3.19 21.53
CA SER A 18 -7.13 -1.78 21.81
C SER A 18 -5.91 -1.20 21.08
N VAL A 19 -5.21 -2.00 20.27
CA VAL A 19 -4.16 -1.49 19.36
C VAL A 19 -4.75 -0.89 18.09
N LEU A 20 -5.91 -1.37 17.66
CA LEU A 20 -6.61 -0.91 16.47
C LEU A 20 -7.71 0.12 16.81
N ASP A 21 -8.16 0.16 18.07
CA ASP A 21 -9.16 1.13 18.55
C ASP A 21 -8.66 2.60 18.48
N ASP A 22 -7.34 2.81 18.41
CA ASP A 22 -6.73 4.09 18.06
C ASP A 22 -6.64 4.21 16.52
N GLU A 23 -7.76 4.55 15.86
CA GLU A 23 -7.85 4.82 14.41
C GLU A 23 -6.71 5.75 13.91
N SER A 24 -6.27 6.69 14.75
CA SER A 24 -5.14 7.58 14.48
C SER A 24 -3.79 6.87 14.42
N SER A 25 -3.57 5.81 15.21
CA SER A 25 -2.32 5.03 15.18
C SER A 25 -2.22 4.10 13.97
N VAL A 26 -3.37 3.69 13.41
CA VAL A 26 -3.43 2.86 12.20
C VAL A 26 -3.22 3.72 10.95
N SER A 27 -3.77 4.94 10.94
CA SER A 27 -3.68 5.90 9.84
C SER A 27 -2.40 6.72 9.82
N ASP A 28 -1.79 6.96 10.98
CA ASP A 28 -0.52 7.68 11.10
C ASP A 28 0.37 7.00 12.16
N PRO A 29 1.24 6.06 11.78
CA PRO A 29 2.17 5.43 12.71
C PRO A 29 3.22 6.42 13.27
N GLY A 30 3.18 7.70 12.87
CA GLY A 30 3.92 8.84 13.44
C GLY A 30 5.43 8.80 13.22
N THR A 31 5.95 7.72 12.63
CA THR A 31 7.37 7.46 12.43
C THR A 31 7.71 7.22 10.95
N LEU A 32 6.74 6.78 10.15
CA LEU A 32 6.89 6.70 8.70
C LEU A 32 6.38 7.99 8.07
N ASP A 33 7.08 8.43 7.03
CA ASP A 33 6.60 9.50 6.18
C ASP A 33 5.26 9.09 5.51
N PRO A 34 4.27 10.00 5.39
CA PRO A 34 2.94 9.68 4.86
C PRO A 34 3.00 9.04 3.47
N LYS A 35 3.96 9.45 2.65
CA LYS A 35 4.22 8.88 1.33
C LYS A 35 4.64 7.42 1.41
N THR A 36 5.61 7.10 2.28
CA THR A 36 6.09 5.72 2.47
C THR A 36 4.98 4.82 3.00
N LEU A 37 4.13 5.33 3.89
CA LEU A 37 2.98 4.58 4.40
C LEU A 37 1.98 4.24 3.29
N CYS A 38 1.65 5.21 2.43
CA CYS A 38 0.72 4.99 1.32
C CYS A 38 1.29 3.98 0.30
N LEU A 39 2.57 4.09 -0.05
CA LEU A 39 3.24 3.13 -0.94
C LEU A 39 3.28 1.72 -0.33
N ALA A 40 3.53 1.59 0.97
CA ALA A 40 3.51 0.30 1.67
C ALA A 40 2.11 -0.33 1.70
N ARG A 41 1.06 0.48 1.88
CA ARG A 41 -0.34 0.03 1.83
C ARG A 41 -0.73 -0.42 0.43
N LEU A 42 -0.32 0.31 -0.59
CA LEU A 42 -0.52 -0.08 -1.99
C LEU A 42 0.19 -1.40 -2.31
N ALA A 43 1.45 -1.56 -1.90
CA ALA A 43 2.20 -2.81 -2.03
C ALA A 43 1.50 -3.98 -1.33
N ALA A 44 0.98 -3.78 -0.12
CA ALA A 44 0.23 -4.78 0.61
C ALA A 44 -1.08 -5.15 -0.10
N LEU A 45 -1.79 -4.18 -0.67
CA LEU A 45 -3.02 -4.42 -1.45
C LEU A 45 -2.74 -5.27 -2.70
N ILE A 46 -1.67 -4.95 -3.43
CA ILE A 46 -1.21 -5.75 -4.59
C ILE A 46 -0.85 -7.17 -4.13
N ALA A 47 -0.12 -7.30 -3.02
CA ALA A 47 0.28 -8.59 -2.48
C ALA A 47 -0.93 -9.45 -2.07
N VAL A 48 -1.93 -8.86 -1.43
CA VAL A 48 -3.15 -9.55 -0.97
C VAL A 48 -4.13 -9.83 -2.12
N GLY A 49 -4.00 -9.11 -3.25
CA GLY A 49 -4.93 -9.24 -4.38
C GLY A 49 -6.29 -8.68 -4.01
N GLY A 50 -6.31 -7.49 -3.40
CA GLY A 50 -7.54 -6.81 -3.00
C GLY A 50 -8.43 -6.43 -4.19
N ALA A 51 -9.68 -6.05 -3.91
CA ALA A 51 -10.65 -5.67 -4.93
C ALA A 51 -10.28 -4.33 -5.61
N GLU A 52 -10.63 -4.19 -6.89
CA GLU A 52 -10.38 -2.99 -7.72
C GLU A 52 -10.76 -1.63 -7.10
N PRO A 53 -11.89 -1.44 -6.38
CA PRO A 53 -12.20 -0.15 -5.76
C PRO A 53 -11.15 0.29 -4.74
N SER A 54 -10.45 -0.65 -4.09
CA SER A 54 -9.39 -0.33 -3.13
C SER A 54 -8.11 0.19 -3.80
N PHE A 55 -7.88 -0.09 -5.09
CA PHE A 55 -6.70 0.39 -5.81
C PHE A 55 -6.81 1.89 -6.11
N GLY A 56 -7.95 2.35 -6.60
CA GLY A 56 -8.18 3.77 -6.88
C GLY A 56 -8.03 4.65 -5.64
N GLU A 57 -8.57 4.21 -4.50
CA GLU A 57 -8.45 4.93 -3.22
C GLU A 57 -6.99 4.98 -2.74
N GLN A 58 -6.25 3.88 -2.80
CA GLN A 58 -4.85 3.84 -2.36
C GLN A 58 -3.91 4.63 -3.28
N VAL A 59 -4.13 4.59 -4.60
CA VAL A 59 -3.39 5.40 -5.57
C VAL A 59 -3.66 6.89 -5.34
N THR A 60 -4.93 7.28 -5.17
CA THR A 60 -5.30 8.66 -4.86
C THR A 60 -4.68 9.13 -3.54
N ALA A 61 -4.65 8.27 -2.51
CA ALA A 61 -4.01 8.58 -1.24
C ALA A 61 -2.48 8.73 -1.38
N ALA A 62 -1.83 7.88 -2.16
CA ALA A 62 -0.39 7.98 -2.43
C ALA A 62 -0.03 9.27 -3.18
N VAL A 63 -0.79 9.60 -4.22
CA VAL A 63 -0.62 10.85 -4.99
C VAL A 63 -0.88 12.07 -4.11
N SER A 64 -1.92 12.04 -3.29
CA SER A 64 -2.23 13.12 -2.33
C SER A 64 -1.13 13.29 -1.26
N ALA A 65 -0.41 12.20 -0.93
CA ALA A 65 0.76 12.23 -0.06
C ALA A 65 2.06 12.64 -0.79
N GLY A 66 2.00 12.96 -2.10
CA GLY A 66 3.15 13.42 -2.89
C GLY A 66 3.95 12.31 -3.56
N ALA A 67 3.41 11.10 -3.70
CA ALA A 67 4.01 10.06 -4.54
C ALA A 67 3.79 10.37 -6.02
N SER A 68 4.82 10.15 -6.85
CA SER A 68 4.69 10.19 -8.30
C SER A 68 4.13 8.87 -8.84
N ALA A 69 3.57 8.92 -10.05
CA ALA A 69 3.16 7.71 -10.76
C ALA A 69 4.35 6.76 -11.00
N ASP A 70 5.54 7.30 -11.29
CA ASP A 70 6.76 6.50 -11.45
C ASP A 70 7.10 5.72 -10.18
N GLU A 71 6.97 6.34 -8.99
CA GLU A 71 7.24 5.64 -7.73
C GLU A 71 6.24 4.52 -7.44
N ILE A 72 4.99 4.71 -7.85
CA ILE A 72 3.95 3.66 -7.74
C ILE A 72 4.29 2.47 -8.65
N VAL A 73 4.74 2.74 -9.87
CA VAL A 73 5.19 1.72 -10.81
C VAL A 73 6.47 1.03 -10.32
N ASP A 74 7.43 1.78 -9.78
CA ASP A 74 8.65 1.22 -9.19
C ASP A 74 8.35 0.30 -8.00
N VAL A 75 7.33 0.61 -7.19
CA VAL A 75 6.86 -0.29 -6.14
C VAL A 75 6.32 -1.60 -6.74
N LEU A 76 5.54 -1.52 -7.82
CA LEU A 76 5.02 -2.69 -8.53
C LEU A 76 6.16 -3.62 -9.01
N PHE A 77 7.22 -3.03 -9.59
CA PHE A 77 8.42 -3.78 -9.99
C PHE A 77 9.21 -4.30 -8.78
N GLY A 78 9.35 -3.50 -7.73
CA GLY A 78 10.11 -3.85 -6.53
C GLY A 78 9.53 -5.06 -5.79
N ILE A 79 8.20 -5.18 -5.74
CA ILE A 79 7.55 -6.32 -5.09
C ILE A 79 7.43 -7.57 -5.97
N ALA A 80 7.76 -7.50 -7.27
CA ALA A 80 7.62 -8.63 -8.19
C ALA A 80 8.40 -9.87 -7.75
N SER A 81 9.56 -9.67 -7.11
CA SER A 81 10.37 -10.76 -6.53
C SER A 81 9.74 -11.41 -5.29
N VAL A 82 8.86 -10.70 -4.59
CA VAL A 82 8.22 -11.12 -3.33
C VAL A 82 6.88 -11.80 -3.59
N VAL A 83 6.04 -11.21 -4.45
CA VAL A 83 4.67 -11.69 -4.71
C VAL A 83 4.55 -12.55 -5.98
N GLY A 84 5.57 -12.52 -6.82
CA GLY A 84 5.62 -13.22 -8.10
C GLY A 84 5.05 -12.42 -9.27
N LEU A 85 5.65 -12.62 -10.45
CA LEU A 85 5.24 -12.03 -11.73
C LEU A 85 3.73 -12.13 -12.03
N PRO A 86 3.05 -13.29 -11.82
CA PRO A 86 1.63 -13.40 -12.13
C PRO A 86 0.75 -12.42 -11.35
N ARG A 87 1.13 -12.10 -10.11
CA ARG A 87 0.39 -11.16 -9.24
C ARG A 87 0.54 -9.73 -9.74
N VAL A 88 1.76 -9.37 -10.12
CA VAL A 88 2.09 -8.04 -10.65
C VAL A 88 1.42 -7.78 -11.98
N VAL A 89 1.46 -8.75 -12.91
CA VAL A 89 0.81 -8.63 -14.22
C VAL A 89 -0.70 -8.49 -14.08
N ALA A 90 -1.32 -9.21 -13.14
CA ALA A 90 -2.75 -9.09 -12.87
C ALA A 90 -3.15 -7.73 -12.26
N ALA A 91 -2.26 -7.11 -11.47
CA ALA A 91 -2.50 -5.81 -10.84
C ALA A 91 -2.22 -4.61 -11.77
N ALA A 92 -1.38 -4.80 -12.80
CA ALA A 92 -1.01 -3.76 -13.76
C ALA A 92 -2.19 -3.04 -14.44
N PRO A 93 -3.21 -3.73 -15.00
CA PRO A 93 -4.33 -3.04 -15.64
C PRO A 93 -5.16 -2.21 -14.64
N THR A 94 -5.45 -2.76 -13.46
CA THR A 94 -6.18 -2.04 -12.41
C THR A 94 -5.39 -0.81 -11.91
N LEU A 95 -4.06 -0.92 -11.80
CA LEU A 95 -3.18 0.21 -11.46
C LEU A 95 -3.13 1.28 -12.53
N ALA A 96 -3.06 0.88 -13.80
CA ALA A 96 -3.08 1.81 -14.91
C ALA A 96 -4.40 2.59 -14.95
N LEU A 97 -5.54 1.90 -14.80
CA LEU A 97 -6.85 2.55 -14.69
C LEU A 97 -6.91 3.53 -13.51
N ALA A 98 -6.37 3.14 -12.36
CA ALA A 98 -6.31 4.01 -11.17
C ALA A 98 -5.40 5.24 -11.36
N LEU A 99 -4.39 5.15 -12.24
CA LEU A 99 -3.54 6.28 -12.65
C LEU A 99 -4.15 7.09 -13.79
N GLY A 100 -5.33 6.70 -14.31
CA GLY A 100 -5.98 7.36 -15.44
C GLY A 100 -5.43 6.96 -16.81
N PHE A 101 -4.68 5.87 -16.88
CA PHE A 101 -4.20 5.27 -18.14
C PHE A 101 -5.08 4.08 -18.51
N ASP A 102 -5.66 4.11 -19.71
CA ASP A 102 -6.31 2.95 -20.28
C ASP A 102 -5.29 2.12 -21.05
N VAL A 103 -4.95 0.94 -20.54
CA VAL A 103 -3.96 0.04 -21.18
C VAL A 103 -4.51 -0.51 -22.49
N GLU A 104 -5.84 -0.65 -22.62
CA GLU A 104 -6.47 -1.16 -23.84
C GLU A 104 -6.42 -0.13 -24.98
N ASP A 105 -6.41 1.17 -24.68
CA ASP A 105 -6.33 2.24 -25.69
C ASP A 105 -4.91 2.39 -26.30
N THR A 106 -3.89 1.91 -25.60
CA THR A 106 -2.47 2.01 -26.04
C THR A 106 -1.94 0.78 -26.78
N LEU A 107 -2.72 -0.30 -26.87
CA LEU A 107 -2.38 -1.51 -27.62
C LEU A 107 -3.08 -1.57 -29.01
N GLY A 108 -3.75 -0.49 -29.41
CA GLY A 108 -4.41 -0.31 -30.72
C GLY A 108 -3.48 0.09 -31.86
#